data_AF-S2FIV2-F1
#
_entry.id   AF-S2FIV2-F1
#
_cell.length_a   1.000
_cell.length_b   1.000
_cell.length_c   1.000
_cell.angle_alpha   90.00
_cell.angle_beta   90.00
_cell.angle_gamma   90.00
#
_symmetry.space_group_name_H-M   'P 1'
#
loop_
_entity.id
_entity.type
_entity.pdbx_description
1 polymer ?
#
loop_
_entity_poly.entity_id
_entity_poly.type
_entity_poly.pdbx_seq_one_letter_code
_entity_poly.pdbx_strand_id
1 'polypeptide(L)' 'MNKTHRLYLVLGDQLSFDLASLKGLDAEQDTVLLVEVMEEASHVPHHPQKITLIFSAMRHAPFCRSVEAAWHPSAVRHP' A
#
# COMPACT_ATOMS: atom_id res chain seq x y z
N MET A 1 8.27 -24.14 -19.55
CA MET A 1 8.84 -23.24 -18.51
C MET A 1 7.69 -22.68 -17.69
N ASN A 2 7.68 -22.90 -16.37
CA ASN A 2 6.66 -22.30 -15.49
C ASN A 2 6.95 -20.81 -15.40
N LYS A 3 5.96 -19.97 -15.70
CA LYS A 3 6.05 -18.52 -15.46
C LYS A 3 5.95 -18.26 -13.96
N THR A 4 6.93 -17.55 -13.41
CA THR A 4 6.90 -17.08 -12.02
C THR A 4 6.26 -15.70 -11.98
N HIS A 5 5.06 -15.60 -11.41
CA HIS A 5 4.41 -14.33 -11.14
C HIS A 5 4.97 -13.73 -9.85
N ARG A 6 5.51 -12.50 -9.90
CA ARG A 6 6.05 -11.82 -8.72
C ARG A 6 5.04 -10.83 -8.15
N LEU A 7 4.99 -10.76 -6.83
CA LEU A 7 4.18 -9.79 -6.08
C LEU A 7 5.11 -8.75 -5.47
N TYR A 8 4.83 -7.48 -5.73
CA TYR A 8 5.57 -6.33 -5.21
C TYR A 8 4.70 -5.61 -4.19
N LEU A 9 5.03 -5.76 -2.91
CA LEU A 9 4.35 -5.03 -1.84
C LEU A 9 4.92 -3.61 -1.75
N VAL A 10 4.04 -2.60 -1.73
CA VAL A 10 4.40 -1.20 -1.54
C VAL A 10 3.60 -0.62 -0.38
N LEU A 11 4.31 -0.08 0.61
CA LEU A 11 3.72 0.56 1.79
C LEU A 11 3.46 2.06 1.55
N GLY A 12 2.61 2.68 2.39
CA GLY A 12 2.20 4.07 2.22
C GLY A 12 3.32 5.12 2.34
N ASP A 13 4.45 4.76 2.94
CA ASP A 13 5.65 5.59 3.06
C ASP A 13 6.65 5.40 1.90
N GLN A 14 6.44 4.39 1.05
CA GLN A 14 7.33 4.01 -0.04
C GLN A 14 6.91 4.59 -1.41
N LEU A 15 5.98 5.54 -1.43
CA LEU A 15 5.42 6.12 -2.65
C LEU A 15 6.43 7.02 -3.38
N SER A 16 7.31 6.39 -4.15
CA SER A 16 8.33 7.04 -4.96
C SER A 16 8.31 6.51 -6.39
N PHE A 17 8.58 7.39 -7.36
CA PHE A 17 8.66 7.02 -8.77
C PHE A 17 9.86 6.11 -9.08
N ASP A 18 10.95 6.28 -8.33
CA ASP A 18 12.20 5.54 -8.51
C ASP A 18 12.39 4.43 -7.46
N LEU A 19 11.28 3.87 -6.96
CA LEU A 19 11.32 2.86 -5.91
C LEU A 19 12.15 1.65 -6.37
N ALA A 20 13.29 1.42 -5.70
CA ALA A 20 14.26 0.40 -6.09
C ALA A 20 13.65 -1.02 -6.14
N SER A 21 12.67 -1.29 -5.27
CA SER A 21 11.95 -2.55 -5.22
C SER A 21 11.12 -2.83 -6.47
N LEU A 22 10.71 -1.81 -7.24
CA LEU A 22 9.95 -1.96 -8.48
C LEU A 22 10.84 -2.11 -9.73
N LYS A 23 12.17 -2.12 -9.56
CA LYS A 23 13.09 -2.32 -10.70
C LYS A 23 12.88 -3.71 -11.31
N GLY A 24 12.56 -3.74 -12.60
CA GLY A 24 12.30 -4.99 -13.34
C GLY A 24 10.91 -5.58 -13.14
N LEU A 25 9.96 -4.77 -12.64
CA LEU A 25 8.53 -5.05 -12.67
C LEU A 25 8.07 -5.22 -14.12
N ASP A 26 7.50 -6.38 -14.44
CA ASP A 26 6.79 -6.60 -15.70
C ASP A 26 5.30 -6.31 -15.48
N ALA A 27 4.81 -5.19 -16.03
CA ALA A 27 3.44 -4.74 -15.82
C ALA A 27 2.35 -5.69 -16.38
N GLU A 28 2.73 -6.65 -17.24
CA GLU A 28 1.83 -7.65 -17.84
C GLU A 28 1.79 -8.96 -17.03
N GLN A 29 2.76 -9.19 -16.15
CA GLN A 29 2.90 -10.48 -15.43
C GLN A 29 2.93 -10.31 -13.91
N ASP A 30 3.53 -9.24 -13.43
CA ASP A 30 3.75 -8.99 -12.03
C ASP A 30 2.63 -8.11 -11.46
N THR A 31 2.39 -8.24 -10.16
CA THR A 31 1.35 -7.48 -9.44
C THR A 31 1.99 -6.57 -8.41
N VAL A 32 1.59 -5.30 -8.39
CA VAL A 32 1.90 -4.38 -7.30
C VAL A 32 0.72 -4.34 -6.34
N LEU A 33 0.97 -4.64 -5.08
CA LEU A 33 -0.01 -4.66 -4.00
C LEU A 33 0.23 -3.48 -3.07
N LEU A 34 -0.79 -2.63 -2.93
CA LEU A 34 -0.85 -1.59 -1.90
C LEU A 34 -1.97 -1.98 -0.92
N VAL A 35 -1.67 -1.95 0.38
CA VAL A 35 -2.63 -2.33 1.42
C VAL A 35 -2.86 -1.16 2.37
N GLU A 36 -4.10 -0.73 2.51
CA GLU A 36 -4.51 0.22 3.56
C GLU A 36 -4.68 -0.56 4.87
N VAL A 37 -3.65 -0.53 5.72
CA VAL A 37 -3.63 -1.26 7.00
C VAL A 37 -4.06 -0.33 8.13
N MET A 38 -5.18 -0.65 8.78
CA MET A 38 -5.68 0.14 9.91
C MET A 38 -4.78 0.07 11.15
N GLU A 39 -4.06 -1.03 11.34
CA GLU A 39 -3.13 -1.21 12.46
C GLU A 39 -1.97 -0.18 12.41
N GLU A 40 -1.42 0.06 11.22
CA GLU A 40 -0.43 1.14 10.99
C GLU A 40 -1.02 2.54 11.21
N ALA A 41 -2.33 2.71 10.96
CA ALA A 41 -3.03 3.96 11.16
C ALA A 41 -3.50 4.20 12.63
N SER A 42 -3.44 3.16 13.49
CA SER A 42 -4.00 3.17 14.85
C SER A 42 -3.00 2.83 15.95
N HIS A 43 -1.79 2.36 15.60
CA HIS A 43 -0.73 2.04 16.58
C HIS A 43 -0.33 3.24 17.44
N VAL A 44 -0.46 4.45 16.90
CA VAL A 44 -0.36 5.70 17.65
C VAL A 44 -1.47 6.65 17.19
N PRO A 45 -1.88 7.61 18.03
CA PRO A 45 -2.83 8.64 17.62
C PRO A 45 -2.22 9.51 16.51
N HIS A 46 -2.53 9.15 15.27
CA HIS A 46 -2.17 9.94 14.10
C HIS A 46 -3.19 11.05 13.86
N HIS A 47 -2.71 12.20 13.41
CA HIS A 47 -3.60 13.27 12.99
C HIS A 47 -4.44 12.81 11.78
N PRO A 48 -5.77 13.03 11.75
CA PRO A 48 -6.63 12.57 10.65
C PRO A 48 -6.14 13.00 9.26
N GLN A 49 -5.60 14.22 9.14
CA GLN A 49 -5.04 14.71 7.87
C GLN A 49 -3.86 13.88 7.35
N LYS A 50 -3.04 13.30 8.24
CA LYS A 50 -1.91 12.45 7.84
C LYS A 50 -2.42 11.16 7.20
N ILE A 51 -3.44 10.53 7.81
CA ILE A 51 -4.05 9.30 7.30
C ILE A 51 -4.71 9.57 5.94
N THR A 52 -5.49 10.66 5.84
CA THR A 52 -6.12 11.07 4.59
C THR A 52 -5.09 11.34 3.49
N LEU A 53 -3.98 12.01 3.81
CA LEU A 53 -2.92 12.29 2.87
C LEU A 53 -2.29 10.99 2.33
N ILE A 54 -1.92 10.07 3.22
CA ILE A 54 -1.26 8.82 2.83
C ILE A 54 -2.18 7.96 1.97
N PHE A 55 -3.44 7.73 2.39
CA PHE A 55 -4.37 6.92 1.62
C PHE A 55 -4.73 7.57 0.28
N SER A 56 -4.86 8.89 0.23
CA SER A 56 -5.05 9.60 -1.04
C SER A 56 -3.84 9.42 -1.96
N ALA A 57 -2.61 9.56 -1.44
CA ALA A 57 -1.40 9.35 -2.23
C ALA A 57 -1.27 7.92 -2.74
N MET A 58 -1.59 6.90 -1.92
CA MET A 58 -1.58 5.49 -2.32
C MET A 58 -2.51 5.22 -3.50
N ARG A 59 -3.75 5.75 -3.44
CA ARG A 59 -4.76 5.56 -4.50
C ARG A 59 -4.41 6.26 -5.81
N HIS A 60 -3.61 7.32 -5.77
CA HIS A 60 -3.21 8.10 -6.94
C HIS A 60 -1.80 7.77 -7.44
N ALA A 61 -1.11 6.82 -6.81
CA ALA A 61 0.22 6.43 -7.26
C ALA A 61 0.15 5.83 -8.68
N PRO A 62 1.04 6.22 -9.61
CA PRO A 62 0.93 5.82 -11.02
C PRO A 62 1.11 4.32 -11.26
N PHE A 63 1.77 3.62 -10.33
CA PHE A 63 1.96 2.17 -10.38
C PHE A 63 0.86 1.39 -9.65
N CYS A 64 -0.09 2.09 -9.00
CA CYS A 64 -1.18 1.46 -8.28
C CYS A 64 -2.24 0.96 -9.27
N ARG A 65 -2.41 -0.37 -9.35
CA ARG A 65 -3.51 -1.00 -10.10
C ARG A 65 -4.69 -1.38 -9.21
N SER A 66 -4.43 -1.74 -7.95
CA SER A 66 -5.44 -2.11 -6.97
C SER A 66 -4.96 -1.75 -5.57
N VAL A 67 -5.88 -1.27 -4.74
CA VAL A 67 -5.66 -1.07 -3.30
C VAL A 67 -6.60 -2.00 -2.56
N GLU A 68 -6.06 -2.78 -1.63
CA GLU A 68 -6.87 -3.62 -0.76
C GLU A 68 -6.94 -3.02 0.65
N ALA A 69 -8.14 -2.87 1.18
CA ALA A 69 -8.34 -2.42 2.55
C ALA A 69 -8.36 -3.62 3.48
N ALA A 70 -7.33 -3.74 4.32
CA ALA A 70 -7.27 -4.78 5.34
C ALA A 70 -7.89 -4.24 6.64
N TRP A 71 -9.21 -4.41 6.76
CA TRP A 71 -9.94 -4.01 7.96
C TRP A 71 -9.98 -5.16 8.98
N HIS A 72 -9.37 -4.95 10.15
CA HIS A 72 -9.54 -5.85 11.30
C HIS A 72 -10.44 -5.16 12.34
N PRO A 73 -11.62 -5.73 12.70
CA PRO A 73 -12.59 -5.08 13.59
C PRO A 73 -12.03 -4.69 14.97
N SER A 74 -10.96 -5.35 15.40
CA SER A 74 -10.31 -5.19 16.70
C SER A 74 -9.39 -3.96 16.81
N ALA A 75 -9.07 -3.29 15.69
CA ALA A 75 -8.07 -2.20 15.64
C ALA A 75 -8.62 -0.82 16.02
N VAL A 76 -9.94 -0.66 16.15
CA VAL A 76 -10.55 0.56 16.69
C VAL A 76 -10.60 0.45 18.21
N ARG A 77 -9.48 0.75 18.88
CA ARG A 77 -9.51 1.00 20.31
C ARG A 77 -10.19 2.36 20.50
N HIS A 78 -11.41 2.35 21.04
CA HIS A 78 -12.11 3.57 21.46
C HIS A 78 -11.24 4.34 22.48
N PRO A 79 -11.31 5.69 22.48
CA PRO A 79 -10.63 6.54 23.47
C PRO A 79 -11.09 6.26 24.90
#